data_AF-A0A2W7RAH9-F1
#
_entry.id   AF-A0A2W7RAH9-F1
#
_cell.length_a   1.000
_cell.length_b   1.000
_cell.length_c   1.000
_cell.angle_alpha   90.00
_cell.angle_beta   90.00
_cell.angle_gamma   90.00
#
_symmetry.space_group_name_H-M   'P 1'
#
loop_
_entity.id
_entity.type
_entity.pdbx_description
1 polymer ?
#
loop_
_entity_poly.entity_id
_entity_poly.type
_entity_poly.pdbx_seq_one_letter_code
_entity_poly.pdbx_strand_id
1 'polypeptide(L)'
;MIKIIQNEAMYQNYLARIDEIFDAEQGTQEGDELELLVTLVKLYEQENFQLPTLDPIEAIKIRLEDLGLKNKDLEPIMGDQGNISKILKGKRSLTVDMIRGLSEKLCLPVEVLIGKSDKEIA
;
A
#
# COMPACT_ATOMS: atom_id res chain seq x y z
N MET A 1 -24.49 -7.87 20.63
CA MET A 1 -24.79 -8.46 19.31
C MET A 1 -23.94 -7.73 18.29
N ILE A 2 -23.03 -8.44 17.63
CA ILE A 2 -22.12 -7.90 16.61
C ILE A 2 -22.92 -7.62 15.33
N LYS A 3 -22.59 -6.52 14.65
CA LYS A 3 -23.28 -6.05 13.44
C LYS A 3 -22.26 -5.57 12.41
N ILE A 4 -22.71 -5.41 11.17
CA ILE A 4 -21.91 -4.76 10.12
C ILE A 4 -21.56 -3.34 10.57
N ILE A 5 -20.31 -2.93 10.32
CA ILE A 5 -19.82 -1.59 10.62
C ILE A 5 -20.47 -0.61 9.64
N GLN A 6 -21.21 0.38 10.16
CA GLN A 6 -21.93 1.37 9.35
C GLN A 6 -21.36 2.79 9.46
N ASN A 7 -20.43 3.01 10.39
CA ASN A 7 -19.83 4.30 10.66
C ASN A 7 -18.50 4.15 11.41
N GLU A 8 -17.75 5.24 11.44
CA GLU A 8 -16.44 5.34 12.08
C GLU A 8 -16.47 5.03 13.58
N ALA A 9 -17.53 5.43 14.31
CA ALA A 9 -17.61 5.16 15.74
C ALA A 9 -17.71 3.67 16.05
N MET A 10 -18.44 2.90 15.24
CA MET A 10 -18.49 1.45 15.35
C MET A 10 -17.15 0.80 15.02
N TYR A 11 -16.48 1.30 13.97
CA TYR A 11 -15.15 0.85 13.58
C TYR A 11 -14.14 1.00 14.73
N GLN A 12 -14.07 2.19 15.33
CA GLN A 12 -13.18 2.47 16.46
C GLN A 12 -13.51 1.60 17.69
N ASN A 13 -14.78 1.36 17.98
CA ASN A 13 -15.18 0.47 19.06
C ASN A 13 -14.75 -0.99 18.80
N TYR A 14 -14.81 -1.44 17.55
CA TYR A 14 -14.41 -2.80 17.18
C TYR A 14 -12.90 -2.97 17.21
N LEU A 15 -12.13 -1.96 16.80
CA LEU A 15 -10.68 -1.93 16.97
C LEU A 15 -10.29 -2.01 18.45
N ALA A 16 -10.89 -1.17 19.30
CA ALA A 16 -10.60 -1.20 20.74
C ALA A 16 -10.93 -2.56 21.36
N ARG A 17 -12.04 -3.20 20.93
CA ARG A 17 -12.40 -4.53 21.40
C ARG A 17 -11.42 -5.61 20.91
N ILE A 18 -10.96 -5.52 19.67
CA ILE A 18 -9.92 -6.41 19.13
C ILE A 18 -8.64 -6.31 19.97
N ASP A 19 -8.21 -5.09 20.32
CA ASP A 19 -7.03 -4.89 21.16
C ASP A 19 -7.18 -5.52 22.55
N GLU A 20 -8.38 -5.47 23.15
CA GLU A 20 -8.66 -6.12 24.44
C GLU A 20 -8.57 -7.64 24.40
N ILE A 21 -8.98 -8.27 23.29
CA ILE A 21 -9.09 -9.74 23.15
C ILE A 21 -8.03 -10.31 22.19
N PHE A 22 -7.00 -9.54 21.86
CA PHE A 22 -6.00 -9.88 20.83
C PHE A 22 -5.30 -11.22 21.07
N ASP A 23 -5.07 -11.56 22.35
CA ASP A 23 -4.40 -12.80 22.78
C ASP A 23 -5.38 -13.97 23.01
N ALA A 24 -6.66 -13.83 22.65
CA ALA A 24 -7.66 -14.87 22.85
C ALA A 24 -7.33 -16.16 22.06
N GLU A 25 -7.44 -17.31 22.72
CA GLU A 25 -7.15 -18.60 22.10
C GLU A 25 -8.25 -19.00 21.09
N GLN A 26 -7.84 -19.63 20.00
CA GLN A 26 -8.75 -20.11 18.96
C GLN A 26 -9.70 -21.19 19.51
N GLY A 27 -10.98 -21.11 19.12
CA GLY A 27 -12.02 -22.03 19.59
C GLY A 27 -12.55 -21.70 20.99
N THR A 28 -12.10 -20.61 21.60
CA THR A 28 -12.78 -19.99 22.74
C THR A 28 -13.83 -18.99 22.25
N GLN A 29 -14.76 -18.62 23.13
CA GLN A 29 -15.78 -17.62 22.79
C GLN A 29 -15.17 -16.26 22.41
N GLU A 30 -14.07 -15.86 23.07
CA GLU A 30 -13.34 -14.63 22.75
C GLU A 30 -12.55 -14.76 21.43
N GLY A 31 -12.00 -15.95 21.13
CA GLY A 31 -11.35 -16.22 19.85
C GLY A 31 -12.32 -16.17 18.67
N ASP A 32 -13.52 -16.74 18.82
CA ASP A 32 -14.58 -16.65 17.81
C ASP A 32 -15.08 -15.20 17.62
N GLU A 33 -15.15 -14.43 18.72
CA GLU A 33 -15.45 -12.99 18.68
C GLU A 33 -14.35 -12.22 17.92
N LEU A 34 -13.08 -12.47 18.25
CA LEU A 34 -11.92 -11.85 17.61
C LEU A 34 -11.92 -12.09 16.10
N GLU A 35 -12.10 -13.34 15.66
CA GLU A 35 -12.13 -13.69 14.24
C GLU A 35 -13.25 -12.94 13.49
N LEU A 36 -14.43 -12.86 14.10
CA LEU A 36 -15.56 -12.14 13.51
C LEU A 36 -15.30 -10.62 13.43
N LEU A 37 -14.78 -10.01 14.51
CA LEU A 37 -14.49 -8.58 14.55
C LEU A 37 -13.40 -8.20 13.53
N VAL A 38 -12.31 -8.95 13.47
CA VAL A 38 -11.23 -8.74 12.48
C VAL A 38 -11.78 -8.85 11.06
N THR A 39 -12.66 -9.82 10.79
CA THR A 39 -13.29 -9.97 9.48
C THR A 39 -14.15 -8.76 9.11
N LEU A 40 -14.94 -8.24 10.06
CA LEU A 40 -15.80 -7.08 9.83
C LEU A 40 -15.00 -5.78 9.65
N VAL A 41 -13.96 -5.58 10.45
CA VAL A 41 -13.01 -4.47 10.33
C VAL A 41 -12.38 -4.48 8.95
N LYS A 42 -11.85 -5.64 8.52
CA LYS A 42 -11.24 -5.79 7.19
C LYS A 42 -12.22 -5.48 6.05
N LEU A 43 -13.46 -5.95 6.13
CA LEU A 43 -14.49 -5.65 5.13
C LEU A 43 -14.79 -4.14 5.06
N TYR A 44 -14.96 -3.51 6.22
CA TYR A 44 -15.19 -2.06 6.30
C TYR A 44 -14.00 -1.27 5.74
N GLU A 45 -12.77 -1.66 6.09
CA GLU A 45 -11.56 -1.05 5.56
C GLU A 45 -11.46 -1.19 4.05
N GLN A 46 -11.75 -2.37 3.49
CA GLN A 46 -11.71 -2.56 2.03
C GLN A 46 -12.66 -1.61 1.28
N GLU A 47 -13.81 -1.28 1.86
CA GLU A 47 -14.79 -0.37 1.26
C GLU A 47 -14.49 1.11 1.51
N ASN A 48 -13.98 1.45 2.70
CA ASN A 48 -13.88 2.84 3.17
C ASN A 48 -12.45 3.38 3.19
N PHE A 49 -11.47 2.51 3.41
CA PHE A 49 -10.06 2.84 3.46
C PHE A 49 -9.34 2.22 2.28
N GLN A 50 -9.01 3.06 1.31
CA GLN A 50 -8.06 2.67 0.27
C GLN A 50 -6.74 2.42 0.97
N LEU A 51 -6.18 1.20 0.88
CA LEU A 51 -4.83 0.91 1.34
C LEU A 51 -3.93 2.08 0.94
N PRO A 52 -3.06 2.59 1.83
CA PRO A 52 -2.11 3.62 1.46
C PRO A 52 -1.24 3.04 0.35
N THR A 53 -1.58 3.37 -0.90
CA THR A 53 -0.72 3.07 -2.02
C THR A 53 0.51 3.91 -1.79
N LEU A 54 1.63 3.28 -1.43
CA LEU A 54 2.91 3.98 -1.41
C LEU A 54 3.02 4.74 -2.73
N ASP A 55 3.35 6.02 -2.64
CA ASP A 55 3.74 6.79 -3.82
C ASP A 55 4.77 5.94 -4.58
N PRO A 56 4.53 5.62 -5.87
CA PRO A 56 5.46 4.85 -6.68
C PRO A 56 6.90 5.34 -6.57
N ILE A 57 7.08 6.66 -6.46
CA ILE A 57 8.38 7.30 -6.32
C ILE A 57 9.02 6.96 -4.97
N GLU A 58 8.24 6.92 -3.90
CA GLU A 58 8.73 6.58 -2.57
C GLU A 58 9.09 5.10 -2.49
N ALA A 59 8.27 4.22 -3.08
CA ALA A 59 8.59 2.80 -3.20
C ALA A 59 9.92 2.57 -3.95
N ILE A 60 10.18 3.32 -5.03
CA ILE A 60 11.45 3.27 -5.76
C ILE A 60 12.62 3.68 -4.85
N LYS A 61 12.51 4.79 -4.12
CA LYS A 61 13.60 5.29 -3.26
C LYS A 61 13.94 4.32 -2.15
N ILE A 62 12.94 3.82 -1.43
CA ILE A 62 13.12 2.81 -0.38
C ILE A 62 13.84 1.60 -0.95
N ARG A 63 13.41 1.14 -2.14
CA ARG A 63 13.99 -0.03 -2.76
C ARG A 63 15.42 0.18 -3.26
N LEU A 64 15.76 1.39 -3.71
CA LEU A 64 17.16 1.74 -4.00
C LEU A 64 18.01 1.67 -2.73
N GLU A 65 17.51 2.18 -1.61
CA GLU A 65 18.22 2.14 -0.32
C GLU A 65 18.44 0.70 0.17
N ASP A 66 17.40 -0.14 0.16
CA ASP A 66 17.49 -1.56 0.53
C ASP A 66 18.54 -2.32 -0.28
N LEU A 67 18.67 -1.98 -1.56
CA LEU A 67 19.59 -2.62 -2.50
C LEU A 67 20.97 -1.94 -2.55
N GLY A 68 21.18 -0.87 -1.79
CA GLY A 68 22.42 -0.07 -1.83
C GLY A 68 22.68 0.62 -3.18
N LEU A 69 21.63 0.83 -3.97
CA LEU A 69 21.68 1.46 -5.29
C LEU A 69 21.57 2.98 -5.19
N LYS A 70 22.16 3.68 -6.15
CA LYS A 70 22.09 5.13 -6.30
C LYS A 70 21.18 5.49 -7.46
N ASN A 71 20.70 6.73 -7.49
CA ASN A 71 19.87 7.23 -8.59
C ASN A 71 20.51 7.03 -9.98
N LYS A 72 21.84 7.11 -10.08
CA LYS A 72 22.59 6.85 -11.32
C LYS A 72 22.45 5.42 -11.85
N ASP A 73 22.14 4.46 -10.98
CA ASP A 73 21.97 3.07 -11.38
C ASP A 73 20.62 2.85 -12.09
N LEU A 74 19.75 3.88 -12.14
CA LEU A 74 18.54 3.93 -12.94
C LEU A 74 18.76 4.47 -14.37
N GLU A 75 19.95 4.96 -14.72
CA GLU A 75 20.24 5.48 -16.07
C GLU A 75 19.86 4.52 -17.22
N PRO A 76 20.08 3.19 -17.11
CA PRO A 76 19.69 2.25 -18.16
C PRO A 76 18.17 2.21 -18.41
N ILE A 77 17.36 2.61 -17.44
CA ILE A 77 15.89 2.57 -17.51
C ILE A 77 15.32 3.95 -17.83
N MET A 78 15.90 5.00 -17.23
CA MET A 78 15.35 6.35 -17.24
C MET A 78 16.13 7.34 -18.11
N GLY A 79 17.27 6.93 -18.69
CA GLY A 79 18.13 7.82 -19.45
C GLY A 79 18.99 8.70 -18.55
N ASP A 80 19.07 10.00 -18.83
CA ASP A 80 20.01 10.90 -18.17
C ASP A 80 19.63 11.27 -16.72
N GLN A 81 20.63 11.74 -15.96
CA GLN A 81 20.49 12.24 -14.58
C GLN A 81 19.40 13.31 -14.42
N GLY A 82 19.23 14.19 -15.42
CA GLY A 82 18.21 15.23 -15.41
C GLY A 82 16.81 14.65 -15.47
N ASN A 83 16.60 13.62 -16.30
CA ASN A 83 15.33 12.91 -16.38
C ASN A 83 15.03 12.13 -15.08
N ILE A 84 16.02 11.39 -14.55
CA ILE A 84 15.89 10.67 -13.27
C ILE A 84 15.47 11.64 -12.16
N SER A 85 16.15 12.78 -12.02
CA SER A 85 15.85 13.78 -11.00
C SER A 85 14.43 14.35 -11.14
N LYS A 86 13.95 14.56 -12.36
CA LYS A 86 12.58 15.05 -12.61
C LYS A 86 11.54 14.02 -12.20
N ILE A 87 11.76 12.74 -12.50
CA ILE A 87 10.85 11.64 -12.15
C ILE A 87 10.81 11.44 -10.64
N LEU A 88 11.98 11.32 -9.98
CA LEU A 88 12.06 11.11 -8.52
C LEU A 88 11.57 12.32 -7.69
N LYS A 89 11.33 13.46 -8.33
CA LYS A 89 10.70 14.65 -7.74
C LYS A 89 9.23 14.82 -8.15
N GLY A 90 8.63 13.85 -8.85
CA GLY A 90 7.25 13.91 -9.32
C GLY A 90 6.98 14.94 -10.42
N LYS A 91 8.02 15.55 -11.02
CA LYS A 91 7.87 16.55 -12.09
C LYS A 91 7.59 15.91 -13.46
N ARG A 92 7.74 14.59 -13.56
CA ARG A 92 7.44 13.79 -14.75
C ARG A 92 6.97 12.40 -14.32
N SER A 93 5.89 11.93 -14.94
CA SER A 93 5.38 10.58 -14.71
C SER A 93 6.29 9.51 -15.33
N LEU A 94 6.25 8.31 -14.75
CA LEU A 94 6.88 7.13 -15.33
C LEU A 94 6.18 6.76 -16.65
N THR A 95 6.97 6.31 -17.64
CA THR A 95 6.41 5.66 -18.83
C THR A 95 6.21 4.18 -18.56
N VAL A 96 5.39 3.51 -19.38
CA VAL A 96 5.16 2.05 -19.25
C VAL A 96 6.47 1.25 -19.37
N ASP A 97 7.38 1.66 -20.25
CA ASP A 97 8.67 0.99 -20.40
C ASP A 97 9.57 1.19 -19.18
N MET A 98 9.53 2.37 -18.56
CA MET A 98 10.23 2.61 -17.30
C MET A 98 9.66 1.75 -16.17
N ILE A 99 8.33 1.61 -16.10
CA ILE A 99 7.66 0.77 -15.10
C ILE A 99 8.12 -0.70 -15.23
N ARG A 100 8.16 -1.24 -16.45
CA ARG A 100 8.65 -2.61 -16.69
C ARG A 100 10.12 -2.76 -16.27
N GLY A 101 10.98 -1.84 -16.71
CA GLY A 101 12.40 -1.89 -16.37
C GLY A 101 12.67 -1.74 -14.87
N LEU A 102 11.91 -0.89 -14.18
CA LEU A 102 12.00 -0.74 -12.72
C LEU A 102 11.50 -1.98 -11.99
N SER A 103 10.40 -2.59 -12.45
CA SER A 103 9.88 -3.83 -11.87
C SER A 103 10.92 -4.94 -11.91
N GLU A 104 11.57 -5.13 -13.05
CA GLU A 104 12.66 -6.10 -13.22
C GLU A 104 13.90 -5.76 -12.37
N LYS A 105 14.32 -4.48 -12.35
CA LYS A 105 15.55 -4.06 -11.69
C LYS A 105 15.45 -4.01 -10.16
N LEU A 106 14.29 -3.59 -9.65
CA LEU A 106 14.06 -3.35 -8.22
C LEU A 106 13.24 -4.47 -7.57
N CYS A 107 12.77 -5.46 -8.35
CA CYS A 107 11.85 -6.51 -7.93
C CYS A 107 10.58 -5.95 -7.28
N LEU A 108 10.05 -4.86 -7.83
CA LEU A 108 8.81 -4.24 -7.37
C LEU A 108 7.64 -4.71 -8.25
N PRO A 109 6.49 -5.09 -7.67
CA PRO A 109 5.30 -5.35 -8.45
C PRO A 109 4.91 -4.13 -9.30
N VAL A 110 4.45 -4.38 -10.52
CA VAL A 110 4.07 -3.33 -11.47
C VAL A 110 2.94 -2.47 -10.89
N GLU A 111 2.05 -3.06 -10.10
CA GLU A 111 0.93 -2.40 -9.43
C GLU A 111 1.41 -1.30 -8.47
N VAL A 112 2.54 -1.52 -7.80
CA VAL A 112 3.16 -0.52 -6.90
C VAL A 112 3.71 0.66 -7.71
N LEU A 113 4.23 0.39 -8.91
CA LEU A 113 4.84 1.41 -9.77
C LEU A 113 3.84 2.22 -10.60
N ILE A 114 2.66 1.66 -10.87
CA ILE A 114 1.56 2.36 -11.56
C ILE A 114 0.93 3.40 -10.63
N GLY A 115 0.82 3.10 -9.33
CA GLY A 115 0.09 3.95 -8.37
C GLY A 115 -1.40 4.06 -8.71
N LYS A 116 -2.09 5.05 -8.14
CA LYS A 116 -3.47 5.36 -8.53
C LYS A 116 -3.51 6.42 -9.64
N SER A 117 -4.44 6.25 -10.57
CA SER A 117 -4.82 7.30 -11.51
C SER A 117 -5.72 8.32 -10.82
N ASP A 118 -5.28 9.59 -10.76
CA ASP A 118 -6.14 10.72 -10.32
C ASP A 118 -7.31 11.00 -11.28
N LYS A 119 -7.39 10.28 -12.41
CA LYS A 119 -8.50 10.36 -13.34
C LYS A 119 -9.57 9.37 -12.93
N GLU A 120 -10.66 9.89 -12.40
CA GLU A 120 -11.95 9.19 -12.44
C GLU A 120 -12.21 8.77 -13.89
N ILE A 121 -12.46 7.48 -14.07
CA ILE A 121 -12.94 6.96 -15.36
C ILE A 121 -14.39 7.44 -15.45
N ALA A 122 -14.59 8.53 -16.19
CA ALA A 122 -15.92 9.07 -16.51
C ALA A 122 -16.74 8.09 -17.35
#